data_AF-A0A504LJT2-F1
#
_entry.id   AF-A0A504LJT2-F1
#
_cell.length_a   1.000
_cell.length_b   1.000
_cell.length_c   1.000
_cell.angle_alpha   90.00
_cell.angle_beta   90.00
_cell.angle_gamma   90.00
#
_symmetry.space_group_name_H-M   'P 1'
#
loop_
_entity.id
_entity.type
_entity.pdbx_description
1 polymer ?
#
loop_
_entity_poly.entity_id
_entity_poly.type
_entity_poly.pdbx_seq_one_letter_code
_entity_poly.pdbx_strand_id
1 'polypeptide(L)'
;MTSSITVPPDFKRRTLLAAAGLAALAGIAACSTVSVPTGEGAGVSSSATATLAGIRSSAGLPTLTPDAQLEQAALQQAGYMASRERMSHTTAWGKDFASRMKDNGVRGAAAENIAEGRFDLEKLFDIWMHSSGHRRNMLDQDFSRFGLAYVRDGRDPALRYWALVLGR
;
A
#
# COMPACT_ATOMS: atom_id res chain seq x y z
N MET A 1 -15.15 -1.39 81.11
CA MET A 1 -15.70 -0.02 81.27
C MET A 1 -16.21 0.41 79.91
N THR A 2 -17.51 0.67 79.86
CA THR A 2 -18.33 1.01 78.69
C THR A 2 -18.21 2.49 78.30
N SER A 3 -18.76 2.80 77.11
CA SER A 3 -19.31 4.10 76.69
C SER A 3 -18.33 5.04 75.97
N SER A 4 -18.68 5.77 74.91
CA SER A 4 -19.85 5.87 74.03
C SER A 4 -19.45 6.74 72.84
N ILE A 5 -20.06 6.52 71.68
CA ILE A 5 -19.94 7.35 70.46
C ILE A 5 -20.66 8.70 70.68
N THR A 6 -20.13 9.80 70.12
CA THR A 6 -20.95 10.98 69.79
C THR A 6 -20.42 11.68 68.54
N VAL A 7 -21.33 11.85 67.56
CA VAL A 7 -21.18 12.58 66.30
C VAL A 7 -21.78 13.98 66.47
N PRO A 8 -21.18 15.07 65.96
CA PRO A 8 -21.84 16.37 65.81
C PRO A 8 -22.44 16.59 64.40
N PRO A 9 -23.37 17.56 64.23
CA PRO A 9 -24.58 17.39 63.44
C PRO A 9 -24.57 17.94 62.00
N ASP A 10 -25.51 17.41 61.22
CA ASP A 10 -25.97 17.84 59.90
C ASP A 10 -26.41 19.31 59.85
N PHE A 11 -25.84 20.09 58.93
CA PHE A 11 -26.43 21.34 58.49
C PHE A 11 -27.37 21.10 57.30
N LYS A 12 -28.64 21.35 57.58
CA LYS A 12 -29.76 21.30 56.65
C LYS A 12 -29.73 22.45 55.63
N ARG A 13 -30.12 22.06 54.40
CA ARG A 13 -31.15 22.69 53.55
C ARG A 13 -30.78 23.91 52.68
N ARG A 14 -30.93 23.63 51.37
CA ARG A 14 -31.72 24.37 50.38
C ARG A 14 -31.05 25.55 49.66
N THR A 15 -30.50 25.21 48.49
CA THR A 15 -30.74 26.02 47.29
C THR A 15 -30.94 25.06 46.10
N LEU A 16 -32.21 24.87 45.71
CA LEU A 16 -32.60 24.34 44.41
C LEU A 16 -32.78 25.53 43.47
N LEU A 17 -32.32 25.37 42.23
CA LEU A 17 -32.62 26.11 40.98
C LEU A 17 -31.32 26.07 40.14
N ALA A 18 -31.25 25.77 38.85
CA ALA A 18 -32.09 25.13 37.86
C ALA A 18 -31.15 24.94 36.65
N ALA A 19 -31.13 23.78 36.00
CA ALA A 19 -30.64 23.65 34.63
C ALA A 19 -31.09 22.28 34.07
N ALA A 20 -32.27 22.27 33.48
CA ALA A 20 -32.60 21.27 32.49
C ALA A 20 -31.85 21.65 31.20
N GLY A 21 -30.98 20.76 30.71
CA GLY A 21 -30.27 20.90 29.45
C GLY A 21 -30.29 19.56 28.72
N LEU A 22 -31.17 19.47 27.72
CA LEU A 22 -31.36 18.34 26.81
C LEU A 22 -30.32 18.43 25.67
N ALA A 23 -29.54 17.36 25.42
CA ALA A 23 -28.91 16.97 24.14
C ALA A 23 -27.73 16.03 24.43
N ALA A 24 -27.35 15.02 23.65
CA ALA A 24 -27.94 14.29 22.53
C ALA A 24 -27.07 13.03 22.37
N LEU A 25 -27.63 11.96 21.80
CA LEU A 25 -26.94 10.72 21.46
C LEU A 25 -25.71 10.97 20.56
N ALA A 26 -24.59 10.35 20.88
CA ALA A 26 -23.51 10.10 19.92
C ALA A 26 -23.04 8.65 20.08
N GLY A 27 -23.66 7.76 19.29
CA GLY A 27 -23.16 6.40 19.08
C GLY A 27 -21.90 6.47 18.22
N ILE A 28 -20.79 5.96 18.74
CA ILE A 28 -19.57 5.81 17.95
C ILE A 28 -19.68 4.50 17.18
N ALA A 29 -20.17 4.60 15.95
CA ALA A 29 -19.99 3.56 14.95
C ALA A 29 -18.50 3.49 14.61
N ALA A 30 -17.80 2.48 15.12
CA ALA A 30 -16.44 2.15 14.68
C ALA A 30 -16.52 1.52 13.29
N CYS A 31 -16.58 2.35 12.25
CA CYS A 31 -16.22 1.92 10.92
C CYS A 31 -14.73 1.56 10.96
N SER A 32 -14.44 0.26 10.96
CA SER A 32 -13.09 -0.25 10.71
C SER A 32 -12.81 0.01 9.24
N THR A 33 -12.35 1.21 8.91
CA THR A 33 -11.84 1.51 7.59
C THR A 33 -10.63 0.61 7.40
N VAL A 34 -10.75 -0.43 6.57
CA VAL A 34 -9.58 -1.15 6.06
C VAL A 34 -8.71 -0.08 5.43
N SER A 35 -7.63 0.30 6.11
CA SER A 35 -6.60 1.15 5.54
C SER A 35 -5.94 0.33 4.43
N VAL A 36 -6.54 0.36 3.24
CA VAL A 36 -5.79 0.09 2.03
C VAL A 36 -4.64 1.09 2.09
N PRO A 37 -3.37 0.65 2.04
CA PRO A 37 -2.27 1.59 2.06
C PRO A 37 -2.40 2.40 0.78
N THR A 38 -2.95 3.61 0.87
CA THR A 38 -2.65 4.68 -0.06
C THR A 38 -1.21 5.10 0.26
N GLY A 39 -0.27 4.22 -0.07
CA GLY A 39 1.15 4.42 0.17
C GLY A 39 1.70 5.47 -0.79
N GLU A 40 2.66 6.26 -0.31
CA GLU A 40 3.48 7.11 -1.17
C GLU A 40 4.03 6.28 -2.34
N GLY A 41 3.69 6.65 -3.57
CA GLY A 41 4.05 5.92 -4.80
C GLY A 41 2.89 5.32 -5.58
N ALA A 42 1.63 5.47 -5.13
CA ALA A 42 0.44 5.19 -5.95
C ALA A 42 0.32 6.18 -7.13
N GLY A 43 -0.13 5.71 -8.31
CA GLY A 43 -0.27 6.52 -9.53
C GLY A 43 1.00 6.68 -10.36
N VAL A 44 2.11 6.06 -9.95
CA VAL A 44 3.41 6.12 -10.64
C VAL A 44 3.36 5.46 -12.02
N SER A 45 2.39 4.59 -12.28
CA SER A 45 2.18 3.98 -13.60
C SER A 45 2.05 5.02 -14.71
N SER A 46 1.39 6.16 -14.44
CA SER A 46 1.26 7.25 -15.43
C SER A 46 2.62 7.80 -15.85
N SER A 47 3.53 7.99 -14.90
CA SER A 47 4.89 8.50 -15.15
C SER A 47 5.79 7.52 -15.92
N ALA A 48 5.48 6.23 -15.88
CA ALA A 48 6.24 5.19 -16.59
C ALA A 48 5.73 4.88 -18.00
N THR A 49 4.54 5.38 -18.38
CA THR A 49 3.88 5.04 -19.65
C THR A 49 4.77 5.35 -20.85
N ALA A 50 5.35 6.56 -20.90
CA ALA A 50 6.21 6.96 -22.02
C ALA A 50 7.50 6.11 -22.11
N THR A 51 8.12 5.80 -20.97
CA THR A 51 9.33 4.98 -20.91
C THR A 51 9.07 3.55 -21.39
N LEU A 52 8.00 2.91 -20.90
CA LEU A 52 7.62 1.56 -21.35
C LEU A 52 7.21 1.53 -22.81
N ALA A 53 6.51 2.56 -23.30
CA ALA A 53 6.16 2.69 -24.72
C ALA A 53 7.43 2.81 -25.59
N GLY A 54 8.44 3.56 -25.15
CA GLY A 54 9.73 3.65 -25.83
C GLY A 54 10.47 2.32 -25.86
N ILE A 55 10.56 1.64 -24.71
CA ILE A 55 11.18 0.31 -24.58
C ILE A 55 10.52 -0.68 -25.54
N ARG A 56 9.20 -0.76 -25.54
CA ARG A 56 8.45 -1.75 -26.34
C ARG A 56 8.43 -1.39 -27.83
N SER A 57 8.29 -0.11 -28.18
CA SER A 57 8.36 0.31 -29.59
C SER A 57 9.73 0.03 -30.22
N SER A 58 10.82 0.17 -29.46
CA SER A 58 12.17 -0.22 -29.93
C SER A 58 12.32 -1.71 -30.25
N ALA A 59 11.42 -2.54 -29.72
CA ALA A 59 11.33 -3.97 -29.98
C ALA A 59 10.19 -4.35 -30.94
N GLY A 60 9.51 -3.37 -31.54
CA GLY A 60 8.36 -3.62 -32.44
C GLY A 60 7.10 -4.12 -31.72
N LEU A 61 6.98 -3.89 -30.41
CA LEU A 61 5.86 -4.35 -29.59
C LEU A 61 4.86 -3.20 -29.31
N PRO A 62 3.56 -3.52 -29.15
CA PRO A 62 2.56 -2.53 -28.78
C PRO A 62 2.79 -1.99 -27.36
N THR A 63 2.31 -0.78 -27.07
CA THR A 63 2.40 -0.20 -25.73
C THR A 63 1.57 -0.98 -24.72
N LEU A 64 1.98 -0.93 -23.45
CA LEU A 64 1.19 -1.42 -22.33
C LEU A 64 0.24 -0.32 -21.84
N THR A 65 -0.93 -0.70 -21.34
CA THR A 65 -1.90 0.20 -20.71
C THR A 65 -1.77 0.16 -19.18
N PRO A 66 -1.71 1.32 -18.49
CA PRO A 66 -1.78 1.35 -17.03
C PRO A 66 -3.06 0.70 -16.51
N ASP A 67 -2.96 -0.14 -15.48
CA ASP A 67 -4.08 -0.85 -14.87
C ASP A 67 -4.03 -0.71 -13.34
N ALA A 68 -5.13 -0.21 -12.77
CA ALA A 68 -5.21 0.09 -11.34
C ALA A 68 -5.14 -1.17 -10.44
N GLN A 69 -5.58 -2.33 -10.93
CA GLN A 69 -5.49 -3.59 -10.17
C GLN A 69 -4.04 -4.08 -10.12
N LEU A 70 -3.32 -3.98 -11.24
CA LEU A 70 -1.88 -4.28 -11.30
C LEU A 70 -1.07 -3.30 -10.45
N GLU A 71 -1.42 -2.01 -10.46
CA GLU A 71 -0.74 -1.00 -9.65
C GLU A 71 -0.96 -1.24 -8.15
N GLN A 72 -2.19 -1.60 -7.76
CA GLN A 72 -2.49 -1.97 -6.39
C GLN A 72 -1.73 -3.23 -5.94
N ALA A 73 -1.58 -4.22 -6.83
CA ALA A 73 -0.79 -5.41 -6.55
C ALA A 73 0.72 -5.09 -6.45
N ALA A 74 1.22 -4.18 -7.29
CA ALA A 74 2.58 -3.66 -7.21
C ALA A 74 2.84 -2.93 -5.89
N LEU A 75 1.90 -2.08 -5.46
CA LEU A 75 2.01 -1.32 -4.21
C LEU A 75 2.06 -2.24 -2.98
N GLN A 76 1.27 -3.31 -2.97
CA GLN A 76 1.32 -4.33 -1.93
C GLN A 76 2.68 -5.02 -1.86
N GLN A 77 3.27 -5.34 -3.02
CA GLN A 77 4.60 -5.94 -3.08
C GLN A 77 5.68 -4.98 -2.57
N ALA A 78 5.67 -3.73 -3.05
CA ALA A 78 6.59 -2.70 -2.62
C ALA A 78 6.50 -2.43 -1.11
N GLY A 79 5.28 -2.31 -0.58
CA GLY A 79 5.03 -2.15 0.85
C GLY A 79 5.48 -3.35 1.68
N TYR A 80 5.31 -4.58 1.17
CA TYR A 80 5.84 -5.76 1.83
C TYR A 80 7.37 -5.70 1.91
N MET A 81 8.07 -5.43 0.80
CA MET A 81 9.53 -5.35 0.80
C MET A 81 10.04 -4.26 1.74
N ALA A 82 9.40 -3.09 1.76
CA ALA A 82 9.71 -2.01 2.69
C ALA A 82 9.52 -2.42 4.16
N SER A 83 8.40 -3.09 4.49
CA SER A 83 8.13 -3.54 5.87
C SER A 83 9.10 -4.60 6.38
N ARG A 84 9.78 -5.30 5.47
CA ARG A 84 10.75 -6.35 5.78
C ARG A 84 12.18 -5.89 5.63
N GLU A 85 12.40 -4.64 5.18
CA GLU A 85 13.70 -4.07 4.84
C GLU A 85 14.50 -5.02 3.94
N ARG A 86 13.82 -5.67 2.98
CA ARG A 86 14.39 -6.75 2.18
C ARG A 86 13.66 -6.96 0.86
N MET A 87 14.40 -6.89 -0.25
CA MET A 87 13.93 -7.35 -1.57
C MET A 87 13.61 -8.86 -1.58
N SER A 88 12.39 -9.23 -1.96
CA SER A 88 12.00 -10.65 -2.09
C SER A 88 10.77 -10.84 -2.95
N HIS A 89 10.86 -11.70 -3.97
CA HIS A 89 9.70 -12.14 -4.76
C HIS A 89 8.71 -12.99 -3.94
N THR A 90 9.17 -13.62 -2.85
CA THR A 90 8.32 -14.42 -1.97
C THR A 90 7.89 -13.60 -0.77
N THR A 91 6.61 -13.30 -0.77
CA THR A 91 5.87 -12.77 0.36
C THR A 91 5.58 -13.90 1.37
N ALA A 92 5.43 -13.59 2.67
CA ALA A 92 5.29 -14.59 3.74
C ALA A 92 4.15 -15.61 3.46
N TRP A 93 4.19 -16.78 4.13
CA TRP A 93 3.27 -17.91 3.93
C TRP A 93 1.82 -17.47 3.66
N GLY A 94 1.30 -17.86 2.48
CA GLY A 94 -0.08 -17.56 2.05
C GLY A 94 -0.28 -16.24 1.29
N LYS A 95 0.79 -15.51 0.98
CA LYS A 95 0.72 -14.24 0.23
C LYS A 95 1.66 -14.18 -0.98
N ASP A 96 2.01 -15.32 -1.57
CA ASP A 96 2.87 -15.39 -2.75
C ASP A 96 2.32 -14.58 -3.95
N PHE A 97 3.13 -14.45 -5.01
CA PHE A 97 2.77 -13.68 -6.20
C PHE A 97 1.38 -14.05 -6.74
N ALA A 98 1.09 -15.36 -6.86
CA ALA A 98 -0.18 -15.85 -7.38
C ALA A 98 -1.37 -15.47 -6.51
N SER A 99 -1.24 -15.61 -5.18
CA SER A 99 -2.28 -15.21 -4.22
C SER A 99 -2.53 -13.71 -4.30
N ARG A 100 -1.48 -12.89 -4.36
CA ARG A 100 -1.60 -11.43 -4.52
C ARG A 100 -2.31 -11.04 -5.81
N MET A 101 -1.99 -11.66 -6.94
CA MET A 101 -2.67 -11.38 -8.21
C MET A 101 -4.17 -11.70 -8.09
N LYS A 102 -4.49 -12.89 -7.56
CA LYS A 102 -5.87 -13.34 -7.36
C LYS A 102 -6.66 -12.38 -6.46
N ASP A 103 -6.09 -11.96 -5.33
CA ASP A 103 -6.74 -11.09 -4.35
C ASP A 103 -7.02 -9.69 -4.90
N ASN A 104 -6.22 -9.21 -5.85
CA ASN A 104 -6.45 -7.95 -6.56
C ASN A 104 -7.36 -8.10 -7.80
N GLY A 105 -7.88 -9.31 -8.06
CA GLY A 105 -8.74 -9.60 -9.21
C GLY A 105 -8.00 -9.69 -10.55
N VAL A 106 -6.67 -9.81 -10.52
CA VAL A 106 -5.83 -10.02 -11.71
C VAL A 106 -6.00 -11.46 -12.15
N ARG A 107 -6.47 -11.65 -13.39
CA ARG A 107 -6.71 -12.96 -14.00
C ARG A 107 -5.77 -13.18 -15.19
N GLY A 108 -5.41 -14.44 -15.43
CA GLY A 108 -4.55 -14.82 -16.55
C GLY A 108 -3.07 -14.74 -16.23
N ALA A 109 -2.25 -14.70 -17.28
CA ALA A 109 -0.80 -14.61 -17.14
C ALA A 109 -0.41 -13.26 -16.52
N ALA A 110 0.52 -13.31 -15.57
CA ALA A 110 1.10 -12.14 -14.94
C ALA A 110 2.59 -12.37 -14.65
N ALA A 111 3.36 -11.29 -14.63
CA ALA A 111 4.78 -11.29 -14.26
C ALA A 111 5.13 -10.12 -13.36
N GLU A 112 6.29 -10.21 -12.70
CA GLU A 112 6.77 -9.19 -11.77
C GLU A 112 8.25 -8.89 -11.97
N ASN A 113 8.56 -7.59 -11.98
CA ASN A 113 9.91 -7.11 -11.73
C ASN A 113 9.92 -6.36 -10.41
N ILE A 114 10.95 -6.58 -9.59
CA ILE A 114 11.18 -5.82 -8.36
C ILE A 114 12.57 -5.21 -8.41
N ALA A 115 12.77 -4.14 -7.65
CA ALA A 115 14.08 -3.55 -7.42
C ALA A 115 14.11 -2.84 -6.08
N GLU A 116 15.32 -2.65 -5.54
CA GLU A 116 15.56 -1.86 -4.35
C GLU A 116 16.76 -0.94 -4.61
N GLY A 117 16.64 0.34 -4.28
CA GLY A 117 17.76 1.26 -4.38
C GLY A 117 17.41 2.74 -4.37
N ARG A 118 18.46 3.57 -4.41
CA ARG A 118 18.41 5.03 -4.42
C ARG A 118 18.44 5.56 -5.84
N PHE A 119 17.41 5.25 -6.62
CA PHE A 119 17.33 5.66 -8.02
C PHE A 119 15.93 6.18 -8.38
N ASP A 120 15.88 6.95 -9.47
CA ASP A 120 14.68 7.44 -10.11
C ASP A 120 14.12 6.43 -11.13
N LEU A 121 13.07 6.84 -11.86
CA LEU A 121 12.42 5.99 -12.86
C LEU A 121 13.33 5.66 -14.05
N GLU A 122 14.12 6.62 -14.53
CA GLU A 122 15.03 6.39 -15.66
C GLU A 122 16.04 5.31 -15.31
N LYS A 123 16.71 5.46 -14.16
CA LYS A 123 17.70 4.49 -13.72
C LYS A 123 17.08 3.14 -13.33
N LEU A 124 15.85 3.12 -12.82
CA LEU A 124 15.11 1.87 -12.59
C LEU A 124 14.94 1.06 -13.88
N PHE A 125 14.43 1.69 -14.94
CA PHE A 125 14.19 1.01 -16.21
C PHE A 125 15.49 0.60 -16.89
N ASP A 126 16.55 1.40 -16.78
CA ASP A 126 17.90 1.04 -17.22
C ASP A 126 18.39 -0.25 -16.55
N ILE A 127 18.27 -0.35 -15.22
CA ILE A 127 18.65 -1.56 -14.46
C ILE A 127 17.84 -2.77 -14.92
N TRP A 128 16.53 -2.63 -15.10
CA TRP A 128 15.69 -3.73 -15.56
C TRP A 128 15.98 -4.14 -17.01
N MET A 129 16.30 -3.20 -17.90
CA MET A 129 16.68 -3.51 -19.29
C MET A 129 18.03 -4.22 -19.40
N HIS A 130 18.92 -4.02 -18.43
CA HIS A 130 20.19 -4.74 -18.33
C HIS A 130 20.10 -6.11 -17.62
N SER A 131 18.95 -6.48 -17.06
CA SER A 131 18.70 -7.81 -16.50
C SER A 131 17.89 -8.67 -17.47
N SER A 132 18.43 -9.82 -17.88
CA SER A 132 17.77 -10.72 -18.83
C SER A 132 16.38 -11.19 -18.36
N GLY A 133 16.20 -11.42 -17.06
CA GLY A 133 14.91 -11.78 -16.47
C GLY A 133 13.90 -10.63 -16.52
N HIS A 134 14.29 -9.45 -16.06
CA HIS A 134 13.40 -8.29 -16.02
C HIS A 134 13.05 -7.76 -17.41
N ARG A 135 14.04 -7.73 -18.31
CA ARG A 135 13.85 -7.37 -19.71
C ARG A 135 12.87 -8.29 -20.42
N ARG A 136 12.98 -9.60 -20.21
CA ARG A 136 12.05 -10.59 -20.78
C ARG A 136 10.61 -10.30 -20.38
N ASN A 137 10.36 -9.97 -19.11
CA ASN A 137 9.00 -9.62 -18.67
C ASN A 137 8.48 -8.37 -19.38
N MET A 138 9.27 -7.28 -19.46
CA MET A 138 8.83 -6.03 -20.11
C MET A 138 8.63 -6.14 -21.63
N LEU A 139 9.31 -7.08 -22.27
CA LEU A 139 9.25 -7.34 -23.71
C LEU A 139 8.40 -8.57 -24.06
N ASP A 140 7.68 -9.15 -23.09
CA ASP A 140 6.77 -10.23 -23.39
C ASP A 140 5.57 -9.70 -24.19
N GLN A 141 5.26 -10.38 -25.30
CA GLN A 141 4.15 -10.04 -26.18
C GLN A 141 2.78 -10.45 -25.59
N ASP A 142 2.77 -11.35 -24.61
CA ASP A 142 1.54 -11.82 -23.98
C ASP A 142 0.93 -10.82 -22.99
N PHE A 143 1.68 -9.78 -22.60
CA PHE A 143 1.23 -8.72 -21.71
C PHE A 143 0.75 -7.49 -22.47
N SER A 144 -0.37 -6.93 -22.02
CA SER A 144 -0.98 -5.72 -22.58
C SER A 144 -1.21 -4.63 -21.52
N ARG A 145 -1.08 -4.97 -20.24
CA ARG A 145 -1.35 -4.09 -19.10
C ARG A 145 -0.18 -4.08 -18.11
N PHE A 146 -0.03 -2.99 -17.37
CA PHE A 146 0.97 -2.89 -16.32
C PHE A 146 0.52 -2.03 -15.13
N GLY A 147 1.16 -2.24 -13.99
CA GLY A 147 1.10 -1.35 -12.84
C GLY A 147 2.47 -1.23 -12.20
N LEU A 148 2.88 0.00 -11.88
CA LEU A 148 4.16 0.32 -11.27
C LEU A 148 3.92 1.09 -9.97
N ALA A 149 4.58 0.66 -8.90
CA ALA A 149 4.54 1.35 -7.62
C ALA A 149 5.91 1.29 -6.93
N TYR A 150 6.09 2.17 -5.96
CA TYR A 150 7.18 2.07 -4.98
C TYR A 150 6.68 2.38 -3.58
N VAL A 151 7.48 2.01 -2.58
CA VAL A 151 7.37 2.47 -1.19
C VAL A 151 8.78 2.81 -0.70
N ARG A 152 8.93 3.91 0.02
CA ARG A 152 10.24 4.32 0.60
C ARG A 152 10.58 3.47 1.82
N ASP A 153 11.87 3.30 2.06
CA ASP A 153 12.34 2.73 3.31
C ASP A 153 12.01 3.66 4.48
N GLY A 154 11.62 3.08 5.62
CA GLY A 154 11.23 3.85 6.80
C GLY A 154 12.40 4.55 7.51
N ARG A 155 13.64 4.11 7.27
CA ARG A 155 14.86 4.67 7.87
C ARG A 155 15.62 5.55 6.89
N ASP A 156 15.58 5.20 5.60
CA ASP A 156 16.20 5.99 4.53
C ASP A 156 15.17 6.41 3.47
N PRO A 157 14.66 7.65 3.51
CA PRO A 157 13.66 8.10 2.54
C PRO A 157 14.19 8.15 1.10
N ALA A 158 15.51 8.13 0.87
CA ALA A 158 16.09 8.05 -0.47
C ALA A 158 16.06 6.62 -1.03
N LEU A 159 16.00 5.60 -0.17
CA LEU A 159 15.86 4.21 -0.55
C LEU A 159 14.40 3.91 -0.89
N ARG A 160 14.18 3.24 -2.02
CA ARG A 160 12.85 2.83 -2.49
C ARG A 160 12.83 1.36 -2.85
N TYR A 161 11.72 0.72 -2.53
CA TYR A 161 11.36 -0.62 -2.97
C TYR A 161 10.35 -0.50 -4.11
N TRP A 162 10.70 -0.99 -5.29
CA TRP A 162 9.92 -0.86 -6.51
C TRP A 162 9.31 -2.20 -6.90
N ALA A 163 8.10 -2.17 -7.44
CA ALA A 163 7.47 -3.32 -8.08
C ALA A 163 6.77 -2.89 -9.37
N LEU A 164 7.01 -3.62 -10.45
CA LEU A 164 6.26 -3.56 -11.70
C LEU A 164 5.54 -4.90 -11.85
N VAL A 165 4.22 -4.85 -11.99
CA VAL A 165 3.39 -6.01 -12.28
C VAL A 165 2.85 -5.87 -13.70
N LEU A 166 2.96 -6.95 -14.47
CA LEU A 166 2.51 -7.04 -15.87
C LEU A 166 1.37 -8.05 -15.96
N GLY A 167 0.39 -7.77 -16.81
CA GLY A 167 -0.78 -8.64 -17.00
C GLY A 167 -1.23 -8.69 -18.45
N ARG A 168 -1.86 -9.81 -18.82
CA ARG A 168 -2.55 -9.94 -20.12
C ARG A 168 -3.77 -9.04 -20.20
#